data_AF-A0A2S9GAT5-F1
#
_entry.id   AF-A0A2S9GAT5-F1
#
_cell.length_a   1.000
_cell.length_b   1.000
_cell.length_c   1.000
_cell.angle_alpha   90.00
_cell.angle_beta   90.00
_cell.angle_gamma   90.00
#
_symmetry.space_group_name_H-M   'P 1'
#
loop_
_entity.id
_entity.type
_entity.pdbx_description
1 polymer ?
#
loop_
_entity_poly.entity_id
_entity_poly.type
_entity_poly.pdbx_seq_one_letter_code
_entity_poly.pdbx_strand_id
1 'polypeptide(L)' 'MSSTVSYELADSVATIALDDGKVNVLGPAMQAAINEALDRAEADKAKA' A
#
# COMPACT_ATOMS: atom_id res chain seq x y z
N MET A 1 11.36 4.98 9.96
CA MET A 1 9.98 4.57 9.61
C MET A 1 10.12 3.63 8.42
N SER A 2 10.08 2.33 8.66
CA SER A 2 10.26 1.32 7.60
C SER A 2 8.94 1.21 6.85
N SER A 3 8.83 1.83 5.69
CA SER A 3 7.68 1.68 4.82
C SER A 3 7.70 0.24 4.29
N THR A 4 6.86 -0.64 4.86
CA THR A 4 6.72 -2.04 4.40
C THR A 4 5.88 -2.15 3.13
N VAL A 5 5.38 -1.02 2.63
CA VAL A 5 4.55 -0.92 1.43
C VAL A 5 5.01 0.28 0.62
N SER A 6 5.08 0.08 -0.69
CA SER A 6 5.26 1.13 -1.68
C SER A 6 3.94 1.39 -2.39
N TYR A 7 3.65 2.65 -2.66
CA TYR A 7 2.43 3.09 -3.35
C TYR A 7 2.83 3.85 -4.62
N GLU A 8 2.31 3.42 -5.76
CA GLU A 8 2.47 4.07 -7.05
C GLU A 8 1.11 4.25 -7.72
N LEU A 9 0.81 5.47 -8.18
CA LEU A 9 -0.41 5.76 -8.93
C LEU A 9 -0.04 6.01 -10.39
N ALA A 10 -0.51 5.16 -11.30
CA ALA A 10 -0.27 5.27 -12.74
C ALA A 10 -1.60 5.21 -13.50
N ASP A 11 -1.91 6.23 -14.30
CA ASP A 11 -3.07 6.28 -15.20
C ASP A 11 -4.43 5.87 -14.57
N SER A 12 -4.64 6.25 -13.31
CA SER A 12 -5.81 5.91 -12.46
C SER A 12 -5.77 4.53 -11.77
N VAL A 13 -4.70 3.75 -11.93
CA VAL A 13 -4.47 2.48 -11.22
C VAL A 13 -3.49 2.71 -10.07
N ALA A 14 -3.94 2.43 -8.85
CA ALA A 14 -3.08 2.43 -7.67
C ALA A 14 -2.43 1.04 -7.50
N THR A 15 -1.11 0.99 -7.63
CA THR A 15 -0.28 -0.18 -7.36
C THR A 15 0.27 -0.09 -5.95
N ILE A 16 -0.10 -1.06 -5.11
CA ILE A 16 0.39 -1.19 -3.74
C ILE A 16 1.33 -2.40 -3.70
N ALA A 17 2.63 -2.17 -3.63
CA ALA A 17 3.64 -3.22 -3.53
C ALA A 17 3.96 -3.48 -2.06
N LEU A 18 3.61 -4.67 -1.57
CA LEU A 18 3.95 -5.13 -0.23
C LEU A 18 5.36 -5.74 -0.28
N ASP A 19 6.29 -5.13 0.45
CA ASP A 19 7.63 -5.67 0.64
C ASP A 19 8.07 -5.42 2.09
N ASP A 20 7.90 -6.43 2.93
CA ASP A 20 8.43 -6.43 4.31
C ASP A 20 9.91 -6.83 4.38
N GLY A 21 10.56 -7.03 3.23
CA GLY A 21 11.94 -7.53 3.10
C GLY A 21 12.10 -9.00 3.51
N LYS A 22 11.01 -9.73 3.73
CA LYS A 22 10.98 -11.14 4.16
C LYS A 22 10.03 -11.95 3.28
N VAL A 23 8.80 -12.16 3.73
CA VAL A 23 7.79 -13.03 3.09
C VAL A 23 6.41 -12.39 3.09
N ASN A 24 6.32 -11.08 3.31
CA ASN A 24 5.08 -10.32 3.43
C ASN A 24 4.14 -10.88 4.50
N VAL A 25 4.67 -11.04 5.72
CA VAL A 25 3.85 -11.46 6.86
C VAL A 25 2.79 -10.39 7.12
N LEU A 26 1.52 -10.77 6.97
CA LEU A 26 0.35 -9.92 7.24
C LEU A 26 0.13 -9.70 8.75
N GLY A 27 1.15 -9.23 9.46
CA GLY A 27 1.07 -8.83 10.86
C GLY A 27 0.37 -7.48 11.04
N PRO A 28 0.14 -7.03 12.29
CA PRO A 28 -0.56 -5.78 12.58
C PRO A 28 0.07 -4.55 11.89
N ALA A 29 1.40 -4.50 11.81
CA ALA A 29 2.12 -3.41 11.13
C ALA A 29 1.88 -3.40 9.61
N MET A 30 1.86 -4.58 8.98
CA MET A 30 1.58 -4.71 7.54
C MET A 30 0.14 -4.30 7.24
N GLN A 31 -0.82 -4.74 8.08
CA GLN A 31 -2.22 -4.37 7.94
C GLN A 31 -2.44 -2.85 8.09
N ALA A 32 -1.79 -2.21 9.06
CA ALA A 32 -1.86 -0.76 9.22
C ALA A 32 -1.32 -0.02 7.99
N ALA A 33 -0.20 -0.50 7.43
CA ALA A 33 0.43 0.13 6.28
C ALA A 33 -0.37 -0.09 4.98
N ILE A 34 -1.02 -1.25 4.82
CA ILE A 34 -1.96 -1.49 3.71
C ILE A 34 -3.18 -0.57 3.81
N ASN A 35 -3.77 -0.39 5.00
CA ASN A 35 -4.89 0.52 5.19
C ASN A 35 -4.50 1.96 4.83
N GLU A 36 -3.31 2.42 5.25
CA GLU A 36 -2.83 3.76 4.89
C GLU A 36 -2.63 3.91 3.36
N ALA A 37 -2.13 2.87 2.68
CA ALA A 37 -1.98 2.87 1.23
C ALA A 37 -3.34 2.85 0.50
N LEU A 38 -4.35 2.16 1.05
CA LEU A 38 -5.71 2.15 0.54
C LEU A 38 -6.40 3.51 0.75
N ASP A 39 -6.28 4.11 1.92
CA ASP A 39 -6.80 5.45 2.21
C ASP A 39 -6.22 6.48 1.22
N ARG A 40 -4.93 6.33 0.88
CA ARG A 40 -4.27 7.16 -0.12
C ARG A 40 -4.76 6.89 -1.54
N ALA A 41 -4.99 5.63 -1.91
CA ALA A 41 -5.59 5.24 -3.19
C ALA A 41 -7.00 5.84 -3.37
N GLU A 42 -7.81 5.79 -2.31
CA GLU A 42 -9.15 6.40 -2.28
C GLU A 42 -9.07 7.92 -2.42
N ALA A 43 -8.16 8.58 -1.69
CA ALA A 43 -7.95 10.02 -1.78
C ALA A 43 -7.49 10.47 -3.18
N ASP A 44 -6.62 9.67 -3.82
CA ASP A 44 -6.12 9.90 -5.18
C ASP A 44 -7.16 9.58 -6.27
N LYS A 45 -8.37 9.12 -5.90
CA LYS A 45 -9.45 8.74 -6.81
C LYS A 45 -8.98 7.78 -7.91
N ALA A 46 -8.10 6.83 -7.55
CA ALA A 46 -7.75 5.73 -8.43
C ALA A 46 -9.07 5.05 -8.86
N LYS A 47 -9.38 5.11 -10.16
CA LYS A 47 -10.64 4.58 -10.69
C LYS A 47 -10.45 3.08 -10.87
N ALA A 48 -11.28 2.32 -10.16
CA ALA A 48 -11.46 0.88 -10.37
C ALA A 48 -11.92 0.57 -11.80
#